data_AF-Q8IP32-F1
#
_entry.id   AF-Q8IP32-F1
#
_cell.length_a   1.000
_cell.length_b   1.000
_cell.length_c   1.000
_cell.angle_alpha   90.00
_cell.angle_beta   90.00
_cell.angle_gamma   90.00
#
_symmetry.space_group_name_H-M   'P 1'
#
loop_
_entity.id
_entity.type
_entity.pdbx_description
1 polymer ?
#
loop_
_entity_poly.entity_id
_entity_poly.type
_entity_poly.pdbx_seq_one_letter_code
_entity_poly.pdbx_strand_id
1 'polypeptide(L)'
;MFIAARRIQSFWRGYRVRKLLHLRWQSAIAIQRWWRGFRTRHILYEKVERRLQGIIHEHFHRAAIRIQALFRGWWVRKFIHDVRNLHRMQCTAAEDLINCIIHEMHHIKKTDSIPGVISLRNSVCRSKVEKLLTTMIFRFHNGRVLSMVANRMSQKEEYRRHFRDARFVTHIPYSGPNFDGLCYVREDDHIVLKEVPTDLRYSEIVTEYEESQLHEHLRETHLRFDLRKLQRQIDHINYQELHLKRKFCADVIDRMRKWTIWDSISANHKQNIYESRKNTQVFFRRAEHLMSDFYVSKAEDSYHVLSLSSST
;
A
#
# COMPACT_ATOMS: atom_id res chain seq x y z
N MET A 1 -123.61 -6.53 22.28
CA MET A 1 -122.65 -6.78 23.38
C MET A 1 -121.22 -7.11 22.86
N PHE A 2 -120.65 -6.38 21.89
CA PHE A 2 -119.34 -6.71 21.28
C PHE A 2 -118.33 -5.55 21.16
N ILE A 3 -118.67 -4.36 21.66
CA ILE A 3 -117.88 -3.13 21.44
C ILE A 3 -116.52 -3.21 22.15
N ALA A 4 -116.49 -3.70 23.39
CA ALA A 4 -115.25 -3.83 24.17
C ALA A 4 -114.27 -4.83 23.54
N ALA A 5 -114.76 -6.02 23.16
CA ALA A 5 -113.94 -7.05 22.51
C ALA A 5 -113.32 -6.56 21.19
N ARG A 6 -114.10 -5.86 20.35
CA ARG A 6 -113.58 -5.23 19.12
C ARG A 6 -112.46 -4.22 19.40
N ARG A 7 -112.60 -3.42 20.46
CA ARG A 7 -111.59 -2.41 20.85
C ARG A 7 -110.27 -3.07 21.28
N ILE A 8 -110.35 -4.11 22.10
CA ILE A 8 -109.17 -4.89 22.53
C ILE A 8 -108.49 -5.52 21.31
N GLN A 9 -109.26 -6.13 20.41
CA GLN A 9 -108.73 -6.72 19.17
C GLN A 9 -108.07 -5.68 18.25
N SER A 10 -108.64 -4.49 18.09
CA SER A 10 -108.03 -3.43 17.27
C SER A 10 -106.71 -2.93 17.87
N PHE A 11 -106.66 -2.75 19.19
CA PHE A 11 -105.43 -2.34 19.88
C PHE A 11 -104.34 -3.40 19.75
N TRP A 12 -104.68 -4.68 19.94
CA TRP A 12 -103.72 -5.77 19.80
C TRP A 12 -103.17 -5.89 18.37
N ARG A 13 -104.03 -5.78 17.34
CA ARG A 13 -103.61 -5.77 15.93
C ARG A 13 -102.65 -4.61 15.65
N GLY A 14 -102.98 -3.40 16.13
CA GLY A 14 -102.11 -2.24 15.99
C GLY A 14 -100.77 -2.37 16.73
N TYR A 15 -100.78 -2.92 17.95
CA TYR A 15 -99.55 -3.23 18.71
C TYR A 15 -98.67 -4.24 17.96
N ARG A 16 -99.25 -5.34 17.47
CA ARG A 16 -98.53 -6.38 16.74
C ARG A 16 -97.84 -5.82 15.49
N VAL A 17 -98.53 -5.01 14.69
CA VAL A 17 -97.97 -4.40 13.49
C VAL A 17 -96.83 -3.44 13.84
N ARG A 18 -97.00 -2.57 14.84
CA ARG A 18 -95.95 -1.64 15.29
C ARG A 18 -94.71 -2.38 15.80
N LYS A 19 -94.90 -3.47 16.56
CA LYS A 19 -93.80 -4.31 17.04
C LYS A 19 -93.03 -4.95 15.89
N LEU A 20 -93.74 -5.50 14.90
CA LEU A 20 -93.12 -6.09 13.71
C LEU A 20 -92.36 -5.04 12.89
N LEU A 21 -92.94 -3.86 12.68
CA LEU A 21 -92.30 -2.77 11.95
C LEU A 21 -91.03 -2.30 12.68
N HIS A 22 -91.11 -2.16 14.01
CA HIS A 22 -89.95 -1.79 14.82
C HIS A 22 -88.83 -2.83 14.72
N LEU A 23 -89.15 -4.12 14.80
CA LEU A 23 -88.16 -5.20 14.64
C LEU A 23 -87.49 -5.17 13.27
N ARG A 24 -88.27 -4.99 12.20
CA ARG A 24 -87.75 -4.87 10.83
C ARG A 24 -86.87 -3.63 10.68
N TRP A 25 -87.28 -2.51 11.25
CA TRP A 25 -86.52 -1.27 11.22
C TRP A 25 -85.17 -1.40 11.95
N GLN A 26 -85.16 -1.98 13.16
CA GLN A 26 -83.93 -2.25 13.89
C GLN A 26 -83.00 -3.21 13.12
N SER A 27 -83.57 -4.26 12.52
CA SER A 27 -82.80 -5.21 11.70
C SER A 27 -82.18 -4.51 10.47
N ALA A 28 -82.94 -3.63 9.80
CA ALA A 28 -82.44 -2.85 8.67
C ALA A 28 -81.33 -1.87 9.09
N ILE A 29 -81.49 -1.17 10.22
CA ILE A 29 -80.46 -0.28 10.78
C ILE A 29 -79.19 -1.07 11.08
N ALA A 30 -79.30 -2.25 11.69
CA ALA A 30 -78.16 -3.10 11.99
C ALA A 30 -77.41 -3.47 10.71
N ILE A 31 -78.10 -4.01 9.69
CA ILE A 31 -77.50 -4.37 8.40
C ILE A 31 -76.82 -3.15 7.76
N GLN A 32 -77.49 -2.00 7.71
CA GLN A 32 -76.93 -0.79 7.13
C GLN A 32 -75.71 -0.27 7.89
N ARG A 33 -75.72 -0.32 9.23
CA ARG A 33 -74.58 0.07 10.07
C ARG A 33 -73.38 -0.84 9.80
N TRP A 34 -73.60 -2.15 9.76
CA TRP A 34 -72.56 -3.14 9.46
C TRP A 34 -72.00 -2.93 8.05
N TRP A 35 -72.87 -2.72 7.04
CA TRP A 35 -72.45 -2.47 5.67
C TRP A 35 -71.60 -1.20 5.54
N ARG A 36 -72.02 -0.09 6.15
CA ARG A 36 -71.23 1.17 6.16
C ARG A 36 -69.86 0.94 6.81
N GLY A 37 -69.80 0.21 7.91
CA GLY A 37 -68.56 -0.15 8.57
C GLY A 37 -67.65 -1.01 7.70
N PHE A 38 -68.19 -2.06 7.07
CA PHE A 38 -67.47 -2.93 6.14
C PHE A 38 -66.91 -2.13 4.97
N ARG A 39 -67.74 -1.32 4.31
CA ARG A 39 -67.36 -0.49 3.16
C ARG A 39 -66.20 0.44 3.50
N THR A 40 -66.26 1.14 4.63
CA THR A 40 -65.18 2.05 5.05
C THR A 40 -63.87 1.30 5.30
N ARG A 41 -63.92 0.15 6.00
CA ARG A 41 -62.72 -0.68 6.24
C ARG A 41 -62.14 -1.23 4.94
N HIS A 42 -62.98 -1.70 4.03
CA HIS A 42 -62.54 -2.19 2.73
C HIS A 42 -61.81 -1.10 1.92
N ILE A 43 -62.38 0.11 1.84
CA ILE A 43 -61.73 1.24 1.18
C ILE A 43 -60.39 1.60 1.85
N LEU A 44 -60.33 1.54 3.18
CA LEU A 44 -59.08 1.79 3.91
C LEU A 44 -58.01 0.75 3.57
N TYR A 45 -58.36 -0.54 3.61
CA TYR A 45 -57.42 -1.60 3.27
C TYR A 45 -56.90 -1.46 1.84
N GLU A 46 -57.78 -1.20 0.88
CA GLU A 46 -57.41 -0.99 -0.52
C GLU A 46 -56.44 0.21 -0.68
N LYS A 47 -56.66 1.30 0.07
CA LYS A 47 -55.75 2.45 0.06
C LYS A 47 -54.40 2.13 0.67
N VAL A 48 -54.38 1.40 1.80
CA VAL A 48 -53.15 0.99 2.48
C VAL A 48 -52.35 0.04 1.60
N GLU A 49 -53.00 -0.93 0.97
CA GLU A 49 -52.39 -1.88 0.05
C GLU A 49 -51.76 -1.16 -1.15
N ARG A 50 -52.51 -0.26 -1.82
CA ARG A 50 -51.97 0.54 -2.93
C ARG A 50 -50.77 1.38 -2.51
N ARG A 51 -50.80 1.98 -1.32
CA ARG A 51 -49.68 2.76 -0.80
C ARG A 51 -48.46 1.89 -0.51
N LEU A 52 -48.68 0.71 0.09
CA LEU A 52 -47.62 -0.25 0.37
C LEU A 52 -46.96 -0.73 -0.92
N GLN A 53 -47.75 -1.13 -1.92
CA GLN A 53 -47.27 -1.50 -3.25
C GLN A 53 -46.44 -0.38 -3.87
N GLY A 54 -46.93 0.86 -3.81
CA GLY A 54 -46.20 2.03 -4.31
C GLY A 54 -44.83 2.22 -3.66
N ILE A 55 -44.74 2.11 -2.33
CA ILE A 55 -43.47 2.22 -1.59
C ILE A 55 -42.50 1.10 -1.99
N ILE A 56 -43.00 -0.13 -2.11
CA ILE A 56 -42.19 -1.29 -2.50
C ILE A 56 -41.63 -1.09 -3.92
N HIS A 57 -42.49 -0.70 -4.87
CA HIS A 57 -42.07 -0.41 -6.24
C HIS A 57 -41.05 0.72 -6.30
N GLU A 58 -41.25 1.80 -5.55
CA GLU A 58 -40.31 2.92 -5.50
C GLU A 58 -38.95 2.51 -4.92
N HIS A 59 -38.94 1.71 -3.85
CA HIS A 59 -37.70 1.19 -3.26
C HIS A 59 -36.89 0.39 -4.28
N PHE A 60 -37.53 -0.57 -4.95
CA PHE A 60 -36.86 -1.38 -5.96
C PHE A 60 -36.46 -0.59 -7.19
N HIS A 61 -37.27 0.41 -7.60
CA HIS A 61 -36.91 1.31 -8.69
C HIS A 61 -35.65 2.13 -8.37
N ARG A 62 -35.56 2.70 -7.17
CA ARG A 62 -34.36 3.41 -6.71
C ARG A 62 -33.14 2.48 -6.65
N ALA A 63 -33.31 1.25 -6.17
CA ALA A 63 -32.24 0.25 -6.16
C ALA A 63 -31.77 -0.09 -7.58
N ALA A 64 -32.71 -0.29 -8.51
CA ALA A 64 -32.42 -0.54 -9.92
C ALA A 64 -31.66 0.62 -10.57
N ILE A 65 -32.09 1.87 -10.35
CA ILE A 65 -31.37 3.06 -10.86
C ILE A 65 -29.93 3.07 -10.34
N ARG A 66 -29.70 2.78 -9.04
CA ARG A 66 -28.35 2.73 -8.47
C ARG A 66 -27.50 1.65 -9.13
N ILE A 67 -28.03 0.45 -9.30
CA ILE A 67 -27.34 -0.66 -9.98
C ILE A 67 -26.99 -0.25 -11.41
N GLN A 68 -27.96 0.31 -12.14
CA GLN A 68 -27.77 0.75 -13.51
C GLN A 68 -26.76 1.89 -13.64
N ALA A 69 -26.78 2.87 -12.74
CA ALA A 69 -25.81 3.98 -12.73
C ALA A 69 -24.40 3.46 -12.42
N LEU A 70 -24.26 2.57 -11.44
CA LEU A 70 -23.00 1.91 -11.12
C LEU A 70 -22.48 1.09 -12.31
N PHE A 71 -23.36 0.32 -12.97
CA PHE A 71 -23.01 -0.48 -14.14
C PHE A 71 -22.58 0.42 -15.30
N ARG A 72 -23.33 1.47 -15.64
CA ARG A 72 -22.93 2.44 -16.68
C ARG A 72 -21.58 3.07 -16.34
N GLY A 73 -21.38 3.49 -15.10
CA GLY A 73 -20.10 4.04 -14.65
C GLY A 73 -18.95 3.03 -14.71
N TRP A 74 -19.18 1.78 -14.32
CA TRP A 74 -18.21 0.70 -14.45
C TRP A 74 -17.88 0.42 -15.91
N TRP A 75 -18.89 0.34 -16.78
CA TRP A 75 -18.74 0.14 -18.22
C TRP A 75 -17.83 1.24 -18.78
N VAL A 76 -18.17 2.50 -18.53
CA VAL A 76 -17.35 3.65 -18.93
C VAL A 76 -15.93 3.49 -18.42
N ARG A 77 -15.69 3.22 -17.13
CA ARG A 77 -14.32 3.05 -16.61
C ARG A 77 -13.59 1.84 -17.21
N LYS A 78 -14.30 0.76 -17.52
CA LYS A 78 -13.69 -0.46 -18.06
C LYS A 78 -13.20 -0.28 -19.49
N PHE A 79 -13.84 0.59 -20.27
CA PHE A 79 -13.64 0.62 -21.72
C PHE A 79 -13.41 2.05 -22.30
N ILE A 80 -13.72 3.12 -21.58
CA ILE A 80 -13.40 4.52 -21.93
C ILE A 80 -12.02 4.93 -21.37
N HIS A 81 -11.39 4.10 -20.53
CA HIS A 81 -9.92 4.04 -20.49
C HIS A 81 -9.39 3.31 -21.73
N ASP A 82 -9.79 3.81 -22.91
CA ASP A 82 -9.09 3.49 -24.13
C ASP A 82 -7.71 4.13 -23.97
N VAL A 83 -6.71 3.30 -23.70
CA VAL A 83 -5.30 3.71 -23.60
C VAL A 83 -4.93 4.58 -24.80
N ARG A 84 -5.58 4.35 -25.96
CA ARG A 84 -5.42 5.17 -27.17
C ARG A 84 -5.95 6.59 -27.01
N ASN A 85 -7.10 6.80 -26.37
CA ASN A 85 -7.63 8.15 -26.12
C ASN A 85 -6.80 8.91 -25.08
N LEU A 86 -6.34 8.22 -24.03
CA LEU A 86 -5.42 8.82 -23.05
C LEU A 86 -4.08 9.18 -23.71
N HIS A 87 -3.51 8.26 -24.48
CA HIS A 87 -2.28 8.49 -25.22
C HIS A 87 -2.45 9.61 -26.25
N ARG A 88 -3.59 9.65 -26.95
CA ARG A 88 -3.92 10.75 -27.88
C ARG A 88 -4.01 12.08 -27.15
N MET A 89 -4.70 12.15 -26.02
CA MET A 89 -4.79 13.37 -25.19
C MET A 89 -3.41 13.81 -24.68
N GLN A 90 -2.55 12.86 -24.27
CA GLN A 90 -1.17 13.15 -23.87
C GLN A 90 -0.32 13.65 -25.05
N CYS A 91 -0.43 13.02 -26.23
CA CYS A 91 0.23 13.48 -27.45
C CYS A 91 -0.23 14.89 -27.84
N THR A 92 -1.54 15.15 -27.86
CA THR A 92 -2.06 16.49 -28.19
C THR A 92 -1.62 17.54 -27.18
N ALA A 93 -1.58 17.21 -25.88
CA ALA A 93 -1.06 18.13 -24.86
C ALA A 93 0.46 18.38 -25.00
N ALA A 94 1.23 17.38 -25.42
CA ALA A 94 2.66 17.54 -25.72
C ALA A 94 2.88 18.40 -26.98
N GLU A 95 2.09 18.19 -28.03
CA GLU A 95 2.07 19.02 -29.24
C GLU A 95 1.73 20.48 -28.91
N ASP A 96 0.69 20.72 -28.11
CA ASP A 96 0.30 22.06 -27.66
C ASP A 96 1.37 22.76 -26.81
N LEU A 97 2.17 21.99 -26.07
CA LEU A 97 3.29 22.50 -25.31
C LEU A 97 4.45 22.87 -26.23
N ILE A 98 4.80 22.01 -27.20
CA ILE A 98 5.83 22.28 -28.19
C ILE A 98 5.47 23.53 -29.00
N ASN A 99 4.23 23.63 -29.47
CA ASN A 99 3.73 24.81 -30.19
C ASN A 99 3.80 26.09 -29.33
N CYS A 100 3.50 25.99 -28.03
CA CYS A 100 3.67 27.09 -27.09
C CYS A 100 5.13 27.54 -26.99
N ILE A 101 6.05 26.59 -26.80
CA ILE A 101 7.50 26.87 -26.69
C ILE A 101 8.02 27.48 -27.99
N ILE A 102 7.61 26.96 -29.15
CA ILE A 102 7.99 27.50 -30.46
C ILE A 102 7.55 28.97 -30.59
N HIS A 103 6.32 29.30 -30.21
CA HIS A 103 5.84 30.68 -30.24
C HIS A 103 6.62 31.61 -29.30
N GLU A 104 6.92 31.17 -28.08
CA GLU A 104 7.73 31.94 -27.12
C GLU A 104 9.16 32.13 -27.62
N MET A 105 9.79 31.08 -28.16
CA MET A 105 11.13 31.17 -28.75
C MET A 105 11.17 32.12 -29.95
N HIS A 106 10.14 32.08 -30.79
CA HIS A 106 10.01 33.00 -31.92
C HIS A 106 9.84 34.45 -31.44
N HIS A 107 9.05 34.68 -30.40
CA HIS A 107 8.89 36.00 -29.78
C HIS A 107 10.21 36.51 -29.18
N ILE A 108 10.91 35.68 -28.41
CA ILE A 108 12.21 35.98 -27.80
C ILE A 108 13.25 36.36 -28.87
N LYS A 109 13.29 35.61 -29.98
CA LYS A 109 14.16 35.90 -31.12
C LYS A 109 13.84 37.24 -31.78
N LYS A 110 12.56 37.64 -31.82
CA LYS A 110 12.14 38.91 -32.41
C LYS A 110 12.47 40.10 -31.50
N THR A 111 12.52 39.89 -30.18
CA THR A 111 12.80 40.94 -29.19
C THR A 111 14.29 41.05 -28.81
N ASP A 112 15.17 40.29 -29.48
CA ASP A 112 16.60 40.15 -29.15
C ASP A 112 16.88 39.85 -27.66
N SER A 113 15.90 39.24 -26.99
CA SER A 113 16.03 38.87 -25.59
C SER A 113 16.83 37.57 -25.48
N ILE A 114 17.60 37.42 -24.39
CA ILE A 114 18.45 36.25 -24.20
C ILE A 114 17.54 35.01 -24.04
N PRO A 115 17.66 34.00 -24.93
CA PRO A 115 16.92 32.76 -24.79
C PRO A 115 17.41 32.02 -23.55
N GLY A 116 16.48 31.67 -22.66
CA GLY A 116 16.82 31.00 -21.42
C GLY A 116 15.61 30.44 -20.70
N VAL A 117 15.88 29.49 -19.80
CA VAL A 117 14.87 28.84 -18.96
C VAL A 117 14.09 29.86 -18.12
N ILE A 118 14.73 30.95 -17.70
CA ILE A 118 14.10 32.02 -16.91
C ILE A 118 13.07 32.80 -17.73
N SER A 119 13.37 33.12 -18.99
CA SER A 119 12.44 33.80 -19.90
C SER A 119 11.21 32.94 -20.20
N LEU A 120 11.40 31.61 -20.31
CA LEU A 120 10.30 30.65 -20.51
C LEU A 120 9.49 30.40 -19.22
N ARG A 121 10.08 30.59 -18.04
CA ARG A 121 9.44 30.29 -16.73
C ARG A 121 8.29 31.23 -16.39
N ASN A 122 8.29 32.45 -16.92
CA ASN A 122 7.24 33.46 -16.70
C ASN A 122 6.18 33.48 -17.82
N SER A 123 6.27 32.57 -18.80
CA SER A 123 5.36 32.50 -19.95
C SER A 123 4.09 31.69 -19.66
N VAL A 124 3.11 31.81 -20.56
CA VAL A 124 1.87 31.02 -20.55
C VAL A 124 2.15 29.51 -20.63
N CYS A 125 3.32 29.10 -21.15
CA CYS A 125 3.70 27.70 -21.24
C CYS A 125 3.85 27.03 -19.86
N ARG A 126 4.19 27.78 -18.80
CA ARG A 126 4.28 27.23 -17.44
C ARG A 126 2.95 26.62 -16.96
N SER A 127 1.83 27.31 -17.17
CA SER A 127 0.52 26.80 -16.78
C SER A 127 0.14 25.52 -17.54
N LYS A 128 0.56 25.40 -18.82
CA LYS A 128 0.35 24.18 -19.61
C LYS A 128 1.19 23.01 -19.10
N VAL A 129 2.46 23.26 -18.75
CA VAL A 129 3.33 22.24 -18.12
C VAL A 129 2.75 21.78 -16.79
N GLU A 130 2.30 22.70 -15.93
CA GLU A 130 1.71 22.37 -14.63
C GLU A 130 0.45 21.51 -14.80
N LYS A 131 -0.41 21.80 -15.78
CA LYS A 131 -1.61 20.99 -16.11
C LYS A 131 -1.25 19.58 -16.60
N LEU A 132 -0.21 19.46 -17.42
CA LEU A 132 0.28 18.16 -17.89
C LEU A 132 0.87 17.35 -16.71
N LEU A 133 1.61 18.00 -15.82
CA LEU A 133 2.15 17.39 -14.62
C LEU A 133 1.03 16.91 -13.68
N THR A 134 -0.02 17.71 -13.47
CA THR A 134 -1.16 17.32 -12.62
C THR A 134 -1.88 16.09 -13.16
N THR A 135 -2.06 16.00 -14.48
CA THR A 135 -2.68 14.83 -15.12
C THR A 135 -1.82 13.57 -15.02
N MET A 136 -0.50 13.69 -15.10
CA MET A 136 0.42 12.56 -14.87
C MET A 136 0.43 12.11 -13.39
N ILE A 137 0.45 13.06 -12.45
CA ILE A 137 0.37 12.78 -11.00
C ILE A 137 -0.96 12.08 -10.63
N PHE A 138 -2.07 12.47 -11.27
CA PHE A 138 -3.38 11.88 -11.02
C PHE A 138 -3.41 10.36 -11.29
N ARG A 139 -2.59 9.85 -12.21
CA ARG A 139 -2.44 8.40 -12.44
C ARG A 139 -1.90 7.69 -11.20
N PHE A 140 -0.86 8.24 -10.60
CA PHE A 140 -0.25 7.70 -9.38
C PHE A 140 -1.22 7.78 -8.20
N HIS A 141 -1.96 8.89 -8.07
CA HIS A 141 -3.00 9.01 -7.04
C HIS A 141 -4.11 7.96 -7.20
N ASN A 142 -4.62 7.76 -8.41
CA ASN A 142 -5.62 6.72 -8.69
C ASN A 142 -5.09 5.31 -8.37
N GLY A 143 -3.83 5.01 -8.72
CA GLY A 143 -3.20 3.74 -8.38
C GLY A 143 -3.17 3.49 -6.86
N ARG A 144 -2.79 4.49 -6.08
CA ARG A 144 -2.78 4.41 -4.60
C ARG A 144 -4.18 4.23 -4.01
N VAL A 145 -5.17 4.94 -4.53
CA VAL A 145 -6.58 4.77 -4.10
C VAL A 145 -7.07 3.36 -4.41
N LEU A 146 -6.73 2.79 -5.58
CA LEU A 146 -7.08 1.41 -5.92
C LEU A 146 -6.43 0.40 -4.98
N SER A 147 -5.14 0.57 -4.66
CA SER A 147 -4.43 -0.26 -3.68
C SER A 147 -5.06 -0.18 -2.29
N MET A 148 -5.39 1.04 -1.83
CA MET A 148 -6.08 1.25 -0.54
C MET A 148 -7.45 0.57 -0.50
N VAL A 149 -8.23 0.67 -1.58
CA VAL A 149 -9.53 -0.01 -1.67
C VAL A 149 -9.34 -1.52 -1.67
N ALA A 150 -8.35 -2.06 -2.39
CA ALA A 150 -8.03 -3.49 -2.38
C ALA A 150 -7.64 -3.99 -0.98
N ASN A 151 -6.80 -3.24 -0.26
CA ASN A 151 -6.42 -3.55 1.12
C ASN A 151 -7.62 -3.54 2.06
N ARG A 152 -8.48 -2.52 1.98
CA ARG A 152 -9.71 -2.45 2.79
C ARG A 152 -10.66 -3.62 2.49
N MET A 153 -10.75 -4.02 1.22
CA MET A 153 -11.56 -5.18 0.81
C MET A 153 -10.96 -6.49 1.33
N SER A 154 -9.63 -6.63 1.30
CA SER A 154 -8.91 -7.78 1.86
C SER A 154 -9.14 -7.91 3.38
N GLN A 155 -8.92 -6.82 4.13
CA GLN A 155 -9.17 -6.78 5.58
C GLN A 155 -10.63 -7.12 5.91
N LYS A 156 -11.58 -6.57 5.16
CA LYS A 156 -13.00 -6.91 5.34
C LYS A 156 -13.28 -8.40 5.14
N GLU A 157 -12.62 -9.03 4.16
CA GLU A 157 -12.77 -10.47 3.91
C GLU A 157 -12.07 -11.33 4.97
N GLU A 158 -10.96 -10.85 5.52
CA GLU A 158 -10.30 -11.45 6.68
C GLU A 158 -11.21 -11.42 7.91
N TYR A 159 -11.81 -10.28 8.25
CA TYR A 159 -12.79 -10.20 9.35
C TYR A 159 -13.99 -11.14 9.15
N ARG A 160 -14.45 -11.32 7.90
CA ARG A 160 -15.51 -12.29 7.58
C ARG A 160 -15.07 -13.73 7.74
N ARG A 161 -13.80 -14.05 7.49
CA ARG A 161 -13.23 -15.37 7.75
C ARG A 161 -13.14 -15.60 9.27
N HIS A 162 -12.58 -14.66 10.01
CA HIS A 162 -12.55 -14.71 11.48
C HIS A 162 -13.94 -14.90 12.10
N PHE A 163 -14.96 -14.20 11.61
CA PHE A 163 -16.34 -14.37 12.10
C PHE A 163 -16.89 -15.79 11.85
N ARG A 164 -16.55 -16.41 10.71
CA ARG A 164 -16.94 -17.80 10.40
C ARG A 164 -16.22 -18.79 11.32
N ASP A 165 -14.93 -18.57 11.54
CA ASP A 165 -14.07 -19.45 12.34
C ASP A 165 -14.33 -19.30 13.85
N ALA A 166 -14.81 -18.14 14.29
CA ALA A 166 -15.22 -17.83 15.66
C ALA A 166 -16.35 -18.72 16.21
N ARG A 167 -16.98 -19.54 15.35
CA ARG A 167 -17.87 -20.61 15.79
C ARG A 167 -17.17 -21.68 16.62
N PHE A 168 -15.87 -21.89 16.40
CA PHE A 168 -15.07 -22.90 17.08
C PHE A 168 -13.89 -22.31 17.86
N VAL A 169 -13.30 -21.21 17.40
CA VAL A 169 -12.16 -20.54 18.05
C VAL A 169 -12.34 -19.03 17.99
N THR A 170 -12.61 -18.39 19.12
CA THR A 170 -12.62 -16.92 19.20
C THR A 170 -11.19 -16.40 19.33
N HIS A 171 -10.66 -15.82 18.25
CA HIS A 171 -9.43 -15.05 18.33
C HIS A 171 -9.72 -13.76 19.12
N ILE A 172 -8.93 -13.49 20.16
CA ILE A 172 -9.14 -12.33 21.02
C ILE A 172 -8.72 -11.08 20.21
N PRO A 173 -9.61 -10.09 20.01
CA PRO A 173 -9.38 -8.95 19.12
C PRO A 173 -8.35 -7.95 19.65
N TYR A 174 -8.05 -8.00 20.96
CA TYR A 174 -7.02 -7.18 21.58
C TYR A 174 -6.03 -8.10 22.27
N SER A 175 -4.75 -8.00 21.90
CA SER A 175 -3.68 -8.59 22.70
C SER A 175 -3.75 -7.99 24.10
N GLY A 176 -3.75 -8.84 25.13
CA GLY A 176 -3.71 -8.37 26.52
C GLY A 176 -2.48 -7.49 26.78
N PRO A 177 -2.45 -6.73 27.89
CA PRO A 177 -1.28 -5.92 28.22
C PRO A 177 -0.04 -6.82 28.26
N ASN A 178 1.00 -6.43 27.52
CA ASN A 178 2.21 -7.23 27.34
C ASN A 178 3.12 -7.11 28.57
N PHE A 179 2.67 -7.65 29.71
CA PHE A 179 3.35 -7.50 31.00
C PHE A 179 4.78 -8.08 31.00
N ASP A 180 5.02 -9.13 30.20
CA ASP A 180 6.31 -9.82 30.15
C ASP A 180 7.17 -9.46 28.91
N GLY A 181 6.70 -8.56 28.03
CA GLY A 181 7.43 -8.17 26.81
C GLY A 181 7.59 -9.29 25.77
N LEU A 182 6.96 -10.45 25.96
CA LEU A 182 7.09 -11.63 25.10
C LEU A 182 6.21 -11.56 23.83
N CYS A 183 5.20 -10.69 23.81
CA CYS A 183 4.38 -10.47 22.60
C CYS A 183 5.05 -9.47 21.66
N TYR A 184 5.19 -9.83 20.38
CA TYR A 184 5.63 -8.90 19.34
C TYR A 184 4.54 -7.84 19.13
N VAL A 185 4.80 -6.61 19.59
CA VAL A 185 3.96 -5.47 19.27
C VAL A 185 4.18 -5.17 17.79
N ARG A 186 3.24 -5.55 16.92
CA ARG A 186 3.14 -4.85 15.63
C ARG A 186 2.67 -3.45 15.99
N GLU A 187 3.56 -2.46 15.87
CA GLU A 187 3.13 -1.07 15.83
C GLU A 187 2.00 -1.02 14.80
N ASP A 188 0.82 -0.56 15.23
CA ASP A 188 -0.29 -0.34 14.31
C ASP A 188 0.20 0.70 13.31
N ASP A 189 0.66 0.22 12.16
CA ASP A 189 0.98 1.03 11.00
C ASP A 189 -0.33 1.64 10.52
N HIS A 190 -0.76 2.70 11.20
CA HIS A 190 -1.65 3.67 10.60
C HIS A 190 -0.93 4.13 9.33
N ILE A 191 -1.38 3.61 8.19
CA ILE A 191 -0.92 4.03 6.87
C ILE A 191 -1.33 5.49 6.73
N VAL A 192 -0.50 6.39 7.24
CA VAL A 192 -0.62 7.82 6.99
C VAL A 192 -0.17 7.99 5.55
N LEU A 193 -1.13 8.29 4.67
CA LEU A 193 -0.86 8.67 3.30
C LEU A 193 0.03 9.91 3.34
N LYS A 194 1.34 9.72 3.12
CA LYS A 194 2.26 10.84 2.90
C LYS A 194 1.83 11.55 1.63
N GLU A 195 1.77 12.88 1.68
CA GLU A 195 1.47 13.69 0.51
C GLU A 195 2.47 13.36 -0.61
N VAL A 196 1.93 13.15 -1.82
CA VAL A 196 2.77 12.81 -2.99
C VAL A 196 3.66 14.02 -3.27
N PRO A 197 4.99 13.87 -3.27
CA PRO A 197 5.90 14.95 -3.65
C PRO A 197 5.56 15.44 -5.07
N THR A 198 5.60 16.76 -5.28
CA THR A 198 5.20 17.41 -6.55
C THR A 198 6.03 16.95 -7.76
N ASP A 199 7.18 16.33 -7.53
CA ASP A 199 8.08 15.85 -8.58
C ASP A 199 7.76 14.39 -8.97
N LEU A 200 7.53 14.19 -10.28
CA LEU A 200 7.18 12.91 -10.89
C LEU A 200 8.26 11.83 -10.68
N ARG A 201 9.54 12.22 -10.53
CA ARG A 201 10.63 11.27 -10.28
C ARG A 201 10.57 10.72 -8.86
N TYR A 202 10.19 11.57 -7.92
CA TYR A 202 10.03 11.18 -6.51
C TYR A 202 8.78 10.34 -6.31
N SER A 203 7.71 10.57 -7.08
CA SER A 203 6.49 9.74 -6.96
C SER A 203 6.74 8.28 -7.35
N GLU A 204 7.56 8.01 -8.37
CA GLU A 204 7.95 6.64 -8.76
C GLU A 204 8.78 5.95 -7.66
N ILE A 205 9.83 6.63 -7.17
CA ILE A 205 10.69 6.11 -6.10
C ILE A 205 9.89 5.84 -4.82
N VAL A 206 8.98 6.75 -4.44
CA VAL A 206 8.11 6.57 -3.27
C VAL A 206 7.14 5.41 -3.46
N THR A 207 6.61 5.20 -4.66
CA THR A 207 5.69 4.08 -4.94
C THR A 207 6.43 2.74 -4.84
N GLU A 208 7.62 2.65 -5.45
CA GLU A 208 8.46 1.45 -5.38
C GLU A 208 8.93 1.15 -3.95
N TYR A 209 9.29 2.20 -3.19
CA TYR A 209 9.62 2.06 -1.78
C TYR A 209 8.43 1.53 -0.97
N GLU A 210 7.22 2.09 -1.15
CA GLU A 210 6.02 1.62 -0.45
C GLU A 210 5.65 0.18 -0.81
N GLU A 211 5.75 -0.20 -2.08
CA GLU A 211 5.57 -1.59 -2.53
C GLU A 211 6.57 -2.54 -1.88
N SER A 212 7.83 -2.10 -1.71
CA SER A 212 8.87 -2.85 -0.99
C SER A 212 8.56 -3.03 0.50
N GLN A 213 7.89 -2.03 1.13
CA GLN A 213 7.51 -2.11 2.54
C GLN A 213 6.32 -3.07 2.77
N LEU A 214 5.40 -3.17 1.80
CA LEU A 214 4.21 -4.03 1.93
C LEU A 214 4.54 -5.54 1.85
N HIS A 215 5.68 -5.91 1.27
CA HIS A 215 6.07 -7.31 1.10
C HIS A 215 7.15 -7.70 2.12
N GLU A 216 6.71 -8.18 3.28
CA GLU A 216 7.56 -8.66 4.39
C GLU A 216 8.63 -9.68 3.92
N HIS A 217 8.27 -10.57 2.99
CA HIS A 217 9.17 -11.54 2.37
C HIS A 217 10.26 -10.90 1.49
N LEU A 218 9.95 -9.82 0.75
CA LEU A 218 10.95 -9.15 -0.10
C LEU A 218 11.95 -8.39 0.77
N ARG A 219 11.49 -7.71 1.82
CA ARG A 219 12.36 -7.03 2.80
C ARG A 219 13.35 -8.02 3.45
N GLU A 220 12.87 -9.18 3.87
CA GLU A 220 13.74 -10.25 4.37
C GLU A 220 14.72 -10.74 3.29
N THR A 221 14.30 -10.88 2.04
CA THR A 221 15.21 -11.31 0.97
C THR A 221 16.30 -10.29 0.67
N HIS A 222 15.99 -8.98 0.69
CA HIS A 222 16.98 -7.91 0.54
C HIS A 222 17.98 -7.90 1.70
N LEU A 223 17.50 -7.97 2.95
CA LEU A 223 18.37 -8.09 4.13
C LEU A 223 19.25 -9.34 4.05
N ARG A 224 18.70 -10.49 3.65
CA ARG A 224 19.46 -11.73 3.46
C ARG A 224 20.47 -11.60 2.31
N PHE A 225 20.15 -10.88 1.25
CA PHE A 225 21.06 -10.63 0.13
C PHE A 225 22.24 -9.74 0.56
N ASP A 226 21.97 -8.66 1.29
CA ASP A 226 23.00 -7.75 1.80
C ASP A 226 23.92 -8.45 2.82
N LEU A 227 23.35 -9.25 3.72
CA LEU A 227 24.11 -10.11 4.64
C LEU A 227 24.99 -11.12 3.89
N ARG A 228 24.47 -11.75 2.83
CA ARG A 228 25.26 -12.67 1.98
C ARG A 228 26.38 -11.96 1.24
N LYS A 229 26.16 -10.72 0.78
CA LYS A 229 27.17 -9.91 0.10
C LYS A 229 28.30 -9.54 1.06
N LEU A 230 27.97 -9.12 2.28
CA LEU A 230 28.94 -8.85 3.34
C LEU A 230 29.73 -10.11 3.70
N GLN A 231 29.06 -11.26 3.87
CA GLN A 231 29.73 -12.51 4.18
C GLN A 231 30.73 -12.91 3.09
N ARG A 232 30.36 -12.78 1.80
CA ARG A 232 31.28 -13.06 0.68
C ARG A 232 32.52 -12.16 0.70
N GLN A 233 32.38 -10.89 1.11
CA GLN A 233 33.52 -9.98 1.24
C GLN A 233 34.43 -10.41 2.38
N ILE A 234 33.86 -10.77 3.54
CA ILE A 234 34.62 -11.30 4.69
C ILE A 234 35.35 -12.59 4.32
N ASP A 235 34.68 -13.52 3.64
CA ASP A 235 35.28 -14.79 3.20
C ASP A 235 36.40 -14.55 2.19
N HIS A 236 36.25 -13.56 1.30
CA HIS A 236 37.29 -13.19 0.35
C HIS A 236 38.53 -12.62 1.06
N ILE A 237 38.34 -11.73 2.04
CA ILE A 237 39.42 -11.18 2.86
C ILE A 237 40.13 -12.29 3.63
N ASN A 238 39.36 -13.18 4.27
CA ASN A 238 39.91 -14.32 5.01
C ASN A 238 40.69 -15.29 4.12
N TYR A 239 40.21 -15.51 2.89
CA TYR A 239 40.92 -16.34 1.90
C TYR A 239 42.24 -15.70 1.48
N GLN A 240 42.26 -14.39 1.22
CA GLN A 240 43.50 -13.66 0.90
C GLN A 240 44.50 -13.73 2.06
N GLU A 241 44.05 -13.48 3.28
CA GLU A 241 44.86 -13.61 4.51
C GLU A 241 45.46 -15.02 4.66
N LEU A 242 44.63 -16.06 4.49
CA LEU A 242 45.10 -17.45 4.58
C LEU A 242 46.11 -17.78 3.47
N HIS A 243 45.87 -17.27 2.25
CA HIS A 243 46.77 -17.47 1.12
C HIS A 243 48.13 -16.77 1.35
N LEU A 244 48.13 -15.55 1.87
CA LEU A 244 49.34 -14.83 2.25
C LEU A 244 50.12 -15.57 3.34
N LYS A 245 49.44 -16.07 4.38
CA LYS A 245 50.06 -16.89 5.43
C LYS A 245 50.67 -18.18 4.87
N ARG A 246 49.96 -18.88 3.99
CA ARG A 246 50.49 -20.09 3.33
C ARG A 246 51.69 -19.79 2.43
N LYS A 247 51.65 -18.68 1.67
CA LYS A 247 52.76 -18.24 0.84
C LYS A 247 53.99 -17.88 1.69
N PHE A 248 53.79 -17.18 2.81
CA PHE A 248 54.85 -16.91 3.77
C PHE A 248 55.45 -18.20 4.34
N CYS A 249 54.62 -19.15 4.80
CA CYS A 249 55.10 -20.44 5.29
C CYS A 249 55.84 -21.23 4.20
N ALA A 250 55.35 -21.22 2.96
CA ALA A 250 56.03 -21.86 1.84
C ALA A 250 57.39 -21.20 1.54
N ASP A 251 57.48 -19.87 1.57
CA ASP A 251 58.72 -19.13 1.37
C ASP A 251 59.73 -19.40 2.50
N VAL A 252 59.27 -19.51 3.75
CA VAL A 252 60.09 -19.93 4.89
C VAL A 252 60.60 -21.36 4.71
N ILE A 253 59.74 -22.31 4.29
CA ILE A 253 60.14 -23.69 4.04
C ILE A 253 61.17 -23.77 2.91
N ASP A 254 60.99 -23.03 1.82
CA ASP A 254 61.95 -23.00 0.71
C ASP A 254 63.28 -22.36 1.12
N ARG A 255 63.25 -21.33 1.98
CA ARG A 255 64.47 -20.76 2.58
C ARG A 255 65.15 -21.75 3.53
N MET A 256 64.39 -22.45 4.37
CA MET A 256 64.93 -23.51 5.25
C MET A 256 65.55 -24.66 4.44
N ARG A 257 64.92 -25.08 3.34
CA ARG A 257 65.48 -26.07 2.41
C ARG A 257 66.75 -25.57 1.73
N LYS A 258 66.80 -24.30 1.34
CA LYS A 258 68.03 -23.68 0.85
C LYS A 258 69.10 -23.67 1.93
N TRP A 259 68.78 -23.39 3.20
CA TRP A 259 69.74 -23.48 4.29
C TRP A 259 70.27 -24.89 4.52
N THR A 260 69.46 -25.95 4.34
CA THR A 260 69.97 -27.33 4.40
C THR A 260 70.93 -27.66 3.25
N ILE A 261 70.74 -27.03 2.08
CA ILE A 261 71.70 -27.11 0.97
C ILE A 261 73.00 -26.37 1.35
N TRP A 262 72.90 -25.25 2.05
CA TRP A 262 74.06 -24.55 2.60
C TRP A 262 74.75 -25.31 3.73
N ASP A 263 74.05 -26.13 4.52
CA ASP A 263 74.68 -27.06 5.48
C ASP A 263 75.44 -28.19 4.76
N SER A 264 74.93 -28.65 3.61
CA SER A 264 75.64 -29.64 2.79
C SER A 264 76.82 -29.06 2.00
N ILE A 265 76.82 -27.74 1.73
CA ILE A 265 77.91 -27.03 1.05
C ILE A 265 78.91 -26.41 2.05
N SER A 266 78.47 -26.07 3.27
CA SER A 266 79.32 -25.56 4.36
C SER A 266 80.17 -26.65 5.01
N ALA A 267 79.88 -27.93 4.73
CA ALA A 267 80.78 -29.05 5.01
C ALA A 267 82.17 -28.88 4.34
N ASN A 268 82.34 -27.89 3.44
CA ASN A 268 83.65 -27.48 2.91
C ASN A 268 83.88 -25.94 2.91
N HIS A 269 83.54 -25.20 3.97
CA HIS A 269 84.40 -24.11 4.51
C HIS A 269 83.92 -23.52 5.86
N LYS A 270 84.79 -23.69 6.86
CA LYS A 270 84.93 -22.97 8.15
C LYS A 270 83.74 -23.00 9.12
N GLN A 271 83.78 -24.00 10.01
CA GLN A 271 83.43 -23.83 11.42
C GLN A 271 83.99 -22.49 11.96
N ASN A 272 83.18 -21.77 12.76
CA ASN A 272 83.53 -20.60 13.59
C ASN A 272 83.08 -19.22 13.05
N ILE A 273 81.76 -19.02 12.92
CA ILE A 273 81.16 -17.67 12.82
C ILE A 273 80.94 -17.04 14.22
N TYR A 274 80.86 -17.86 15.28
CA TYR A 274 80.45 -17.43 16.63
C TYR A 274 81.59 -17.07 17.61
N GLU A 275 82.86 -17.12 17.21
CA GLU A 275 83.98 -16.78 18.11
C GLU A 275 84.32 -15.28 18.15
N SER A 276 83.84 -14.48 17.19
CA SER A 276 84.21 -13.05 17.04
C SER A 276 83.07 -12.10 17.43
N ARG A 277 83.28 -11.30 18.49
CA ARG A 277 82.30 -10.30 19.02
C ARG A 277 81.85 -9.25 17.99
N LYS A 278 82.70 -8.94 17.00
CA LYS A 278 82.38 -7.99 15.93
C LYS A 278 81.41 -8.58 14.91
N ASN A 279 81.52 -9.87 14.61
CA ASN A 279 80.66 -10.53 13.62
C ASN A 279 79.24 -10.75 14.17
N THR A 280 79.11 -11.05 15.47
CA THR A 280 77.80 -11.10 16.13
C THR A 280 77.09 -9.74 16.15
N GLN A 281 77.82 -8.63 16.37
CA GLN A 281 77.22 -7.30 16.33
C GLN A 281 76.75 -6.89 14.93
N VAL A 282 77.46 -7.28 13.88
CA VAL A 282 77.05 -7.04 12.49
C VAL A 282 75.80 -7.85 12.14
N PHE A 283 75.71 -9.09 12.63
CA PHE A 283 74.51 -9.91 12.46
C PHE A 283 73.27 -9.29 13.14
N PHE A 284 73.40 -8.89 14.41
CA PHE A 284 72.27 -8.27 15.13
C PHE A 284 71.85 -6.93 14.53
N ARG A 285 72.78 -6.08 14.06
CA ARG A 285 72.42 -4.86 13.33
C ARG A 285 71.68 -5.13 12.03
N ARG A 286 72.04 -6.21 11.32
CA ARG A 286 71.38 -6.60 10.07
C ARG A 286 70.00 -7.19 10.30
N ALA A 287 69.81 -7.91 11.41
CA ALA A 287 68.50 -8.38 11.85
C ALA A 287 67.59 -7.23 12.30
N GLU A 288 68.13 -6.22 13.00
CA GLU A 288 67.42 -5.00 13.36
C GLU A 288 66.90 -4.25 12.13
N HIS A 289 67.74 -4.10 11.09
CA HIS A 289 67.36 -3.44 9.84
C HIS A 289 66.25 -4.19 9.10
N LEU A 290 66.31 -5.52 9.06
CA LEU A 290 65.27 -6.33 8.43
C LEU A 290 63.94 -6.25 9.20
N MET A 291 63.97 -6.13 10.53
CA MET A 291 62.75 -5.99 11.33
C MET A 291 62.15 -4.58 11.25
N SER A 292 62.95 -3.53 11.04
CA SER A 292 62.41 -2.17 10.81
C SER A 292 61.63 -2.07 9.50
N ASP A 293 62.06 -2.79 8.45
CA ASP A 293 61.40 -2.77 7.13
C ASP A 293 59.99 -3.38 7.17
N PHE A 294 59.73 -4.35 8.07
CA PHE A 294 58.39 -4.92 8.26
C PHE A 294 57.43 -4.03 9.06
N TYR A 295 57.93 -3.09 9.87
CA TYR A 295 57.09 -2.17 10.65
C TYR A 295 56.53 -1.01 9.80
N VAL A 296 57.20 -0.64 8.71
CA VAL A 296 56.78 0.47 7.84
C VAL A 296 55.56 0.08 6.98
N SER A 297 55.46 -1.18 6.54
CA SER A 297 54.36 -1.64 5.66
C SER A 297 52.98 -1.67 6.33
N LYS A 298 52.89 -1.61 7.68
CA LYS A 298 51.60 -1.68 8.40
C LYS A 298 50.93 -0.32 8.61
N ALA A 299 51.63 0.80 8.36
CA ALA A 299 51.14 2.15 8.64
C ALA A 299 50.36 2.79 7.47
N GLU A 300 50.55 2.31 6.23
CA GLU A 300 49.94 2.94 5.04
C GLU A 300 48.50 2.45 4.75
N ASP A 301 48.11 1.25 5.20
CA ASP A 301 46.77 0.69 4.91
C ASP A 301 45.64 1.21 5.81
N SER A 302 45.95 1.97 6.86
CA SER A 302 44.95 2.49 7.82
C SER A 302 44.33 3.85 7.45
N TYR A 303 44.77 4.53 6.39
CA TYR A 303 44.34 5.91 6.09
C TYR A 303 43.27 6.08 5.00
N HIS A 304 42.71 5.00 4.43
CA HIS A 304 41.77 5.11 3.30
C HIS A 304 40.29 4.79 3.56
N VAL A 305 39.84 4.65 4.83
CA VAL A 305 38.44 4.24 5.13
C VAL A 305 37.59 5.28 5.90
N LEU A 306 38.09 6.50 6.20
CA LEU A 306 37.36 7.46 7.06
C LEU A 306 37.03 8.82 6.44
N SER A 307 36.75 8.90 5.14
CA SER A 307 36.33 10.17 4.52
C SER A 307 35.16 10.02 3.56
N LEU A 308 34.00 9.52 4.01
CA LEU A 308 32.72 9.70 3.31
C LEU A 308 31.52 9.43 4.24
N SER A 309 31.29 10.30 5.22
CA SER A 309 29.96 10.45 5.85
C SER A 309 29.87 11.70 6.73
N SER A 310 29.62 12.86 6.12
CA SER A 310 28.87 13.98 6.75
C SER A 310 28.84 15.24 5.87
N SER A 311 28.01 15.23 4.84
CA SER A 311 27.48 16.47 4.27
C SER A 311 26.15 16.17 3.59
N THR A 312 25.08 16.12 4.38
CA THR A 312 23.76 16.73 4.13
C THR A 312 22.83 16.39 5.28
#